data_AF-A0A2L2Z5C6-F1
#
_entry.id   AF-A0A2L2Z5C6-F1
#
_cell.length_a   1.000
_cell.length_b   1.000
_cell.length_c   1.000
_cell.angle_alpha   90.00
_cell.angle_beta   90.00
_cell.angle_gamma   90.00
#
_symmetry.space_group_name_H-M   'P 1'
#
loop_
_entity.id
_entity.type
_entity.pdbx_description
1 polymer ?
#
loop_
_entity_poly.entity_id
_entity_poly.type
_entity_poly.pdbx_seq_one_letter_code
_entity_poly.pdbx_strand_id
1 'polypeptide(L)'
;GKLTGWTSPNDVMLKVAGILTVKGGTGAIVEYTGPGVDSISCTGMGTICYMGAEIGATTSVLPYNKRMRAQLVASKRLEIAELADEYHDLLTPDEGCKYDKVSEINLDELKPLVKGPFSPDLAHSISELGANAKKTAWPLEVKVGFIGSCTNSSYDDMSRAASLAKQALDHGIKAKSKFIVSPGAEQIRATIERDGQAQILRT
;
A
#
# COMPACT_ATOMS: atom_id res chain seq x y z
N GLY A 1 -4.19 15.70 4.82
CA GLY A 1 -2.95 15.28 5.49
C GLY A 1 -2.01 14.53 4.57
N LYS A 2 -0.98 13.93 5.13
CA LYS A 2 0.02 13.08 4.45
C LYS A 2 0.36 11.86 5.30
N LEU A 3 0.74 10.75 4.67
CA LEU A 3 1.22 9.57 5.41
C LEU A 3 2.51 9.91 6.18
N THR A 4 2.60 9.46 7.44
CA THR A 4 3.76 9.70 8.31
C THR A 4 4.20 8.46 9.07
N GLY A 5 5.50 8.38 9.36
CA GLY A 5 6.08 7.32 10.19
C GLY A 5 5.85 5.91 9.62
N TRP A 6 5.25 5.05 10.42
CA TRP A 6 5.01 3.65 10.10
C TRP A 6 3.82 3.43 9.15
N THR A 7 2.94 4.42 9.03
CA THR A 7 1.78 4.33 8.16
C THR A 7 2.23 4.26 6.70
N SER A 8 1.49 3.48 5.92
CA SER A 8 1.79 3.07 4.56
C SER A 8 0.54 3.20 3.68
N PRO A 9 0.69 3.16 2.34
CA PRO A 9 -0.45 3.15 1.41
C PRO A 9 -1.42 1.98 1.67
N ASN A 10 -0.91 0.83 2.14
CA ASN A 10 -1.74 -0.32 2.52
C ASN A 10 -2.77 0.07 3.61
N ASP A 11 -2.36 0.88 4.59
CA ASP A 11 -3.24 1.30 5.69
C ASP A 11 -4.42 2.15 5.21
N VAL A 12 -4.25 2.91 4.11
CA VAL A 12 -5.33 3.69 3.51
C VAL A 12 -6.42 2.75 3.04
N MET A 13 -6.05 1.71 2.30
CA MET A 13 -7.04 0.77 1.77
C MET A 13 -7.64 -0.11 2.88
N LEU A 14 -6.86 -0.48 3.91
CA LEU A 14 -7.42 -1.15 5.10
C LEU A 14 -8.47 -0.27 5.81
N LYS A 15 -8.23 1.05 5.89
CA LYS A 15 -9.20 1.98 6.45
C LYS A 15 -10.45 2.09 5.58
N VAL A 16 -10.29 2.15 4.25
CA VAL A 16 -11.41 2.15 3.29
C VAL A 16 -12.23 0.87 3.42
N ALA A 17 -11.59 -0.30 3.49
CA ALA A 17 -12.28 -1.57 3.67
C ALA A 17 -13.06 -1.63 4.99
N GLY A 18 -12.54 -1.03 6.07
CA GLY A 18 -13.28 -0.91 7.33
C GLY A 18 -14.49 0.03 7.27
N ILE A 19 -14.46 1.05 6.40
CA ILE A 19 -15.59 2.00 6.20
C ILE A 19 -16.66 1.38 5.30
N LEU A 20 -16.24 0.81 4.16
CA LEU A 20 -17.14 0.33 3.12
C LEU A 20 -17.57 -1.12 3.31
N THR A 21 -16.83 -1.92 4.08
CA THR A 21 -16.98 -3.39 4.19
C THR A 21 -16.80 -4.10 2.84
N VAL A 22 -16.86 -5.44 2.84
CA VAL A 22 -16.68 -6.26 1.63
C VAL A 22 -17.69 -6.03 0.50
N LYS A 23 -18.81 -5.33 0.77
CA LYS A 23 -19.88 -5.11 -0.22
C LYS A 23 -20.07 -3.64 -0.60
N GLY A 24 -19.42 -2.70 0.09
CA GLY A 24 -19.72 -1.27 -0.05
C GLY A 24 -19.33 -0.66 -1.39
N GLY A 25 -18.43 -1.30 -2.14
CA GLY A 25 -18.02 -0.90 -3.48
C GLY A 25 -18.77 -1.55 -4.62
N THR A 26 -19.67 -2.52 -4.35
CA THR A 26 -20.38 -3.27 -5.41
C THR A 26 -21.09 -2.35 -6.39
N GLY A 27 -20.74 -2.45 -7.67
CA GLY A 27 -21.37 -1.67 -8.74
C GLY A 27 -20.85 -0.23 -8.87
N ALA A 28 -19.77 0.13 -8.16
CA ALA A 28 -19.18 1.47 -8.19
C ALA A 28 -17.69 1.42 -8.54
N ILE A 29 -17.17 2.52 -9.10
CA ILE A 29 -15.75 2.80 -9.19
C ILE A 29 -15.36 3.61 -7.96
N VAL A 30 -14.25 3.25 -7.31
CA VAL A 30 -13.71 4.04 -6.20
C VAL A 30 -12.64 4.99 -6.73
N GLU A 31 -12.96 6.27 -6.73
CA GLU A 31 -12.04 7.32 -7.12
C GLU A 31 -11.47 8.01 -5.88
N TYR A 32 -10.13 8.14 -5.80
CA TYR A 32 -9.49 8.83 -4.69
C TYR A 32 -9.05 10.23 -5.12
N THR A 33 -9.51 11.23 -4.39
CA THR A 33 -9.20 12.64 -4.66
C THR A 33 -8.73 13.36 -3.40
N GLY A 34 -8.39 14.64 -3.55
CA GLY A 34 -7.98 15.52 -2.46
C GLY A 34 -6.47 15.62 -2.26
N PRO A 35 -6.02 16.52 -1.37
CA PRO A 35 -4.62 16.92 -1.26
C PRO A 35 -3.68 15.81 -0.78
N GLY A 36 -4.23 14.77 -0.13
CA GLY A 36 -3.45 13.63 0.35
C GLY A 36 -2.91 12.74 -0.76
N VAL A 37 -3.52 12.75 -1.95
CA VAL A 37 -3.14 11.89 -3.09
C VAL A 37 -1.67 12.11 -3.48
N ASP A 38 -1.23 13.37 -3.55
CA ASP A 38 0.15 13.73 -3.91
C ASP A 38 1.21 13.29 -2.89
N SER A 39 0.79 12.84 -1.71
CA SER A 39 1.69 12.31 -0.68
C SER A 39 2.03 10.82 -0.87
N ILE A 40 1.31 10.13 -1.75
CA ILE A 40 1.41 8.68 -1.97
C ILE A 40 2.29 8.42 -3.21
N SER A 41 3.19 7.44 -3.17
CA SER A 41 3.98 7.08 -4.36
C SER A 41 3.10 6.38 -5.41
N CYS A 42 3.51 6.40 -6.69
CA CYS A 42 2.75 5.75 -7.76
C CYS A 42 2.50 4.25 -7.49
N THR A 43 3.49 3.56 -6.92
CA THR A 43 3.37 2.14 -6.52
C THR A 43 2.43 1.97 -5.33
N GLY A 44 2.48 2.89 -4.35
CA GLY A 44 1.52 2.94 -3.25
C GLY A 44 0.07 3.19 -3.69
N MET A 45 -0.13 4.03 -4.71
CA MET A 45 -1.43 4.21 -5.38
C MET A 45 -1.89 2.90 -6.01
N GLY A 46 -0.96 2.17 -6.65
CA GLY A 46 -1.20 0.83 -7.16
C GLY A 46 -1.66 -0.16 -6.09
N THR A 47 -1.02 -0.17 -4.92
CA THR A 47 -1.46 -0.98 -3.75
C THR A 47 -2.90 -0.65 -3.35
N ILE A 48 -3.23 0.64 -3.24
CA ILE A 48 -4.57 1.08 -2.85
C ILE A 48 -5.61 0.62 -3.88
N CYS A 49 -5.35 0.86 -5.17
CA CYS A 49 -6.26 0.43 -6.23
C CYS A 49 -6.43 -1.08 -6.29
N TYR A 50 -5.33 -1.83 -6.16
CA TYR A 50 -5.34 -3.29 -6.25
C TYR A 50 -6.25 -3.91 -5.19
N MET A 51 -6.17 -3.40 -3.96
CA MET A 51 -6.98 -3.87 -2.85
C MET A 51 -8.42 -3.35 -2.87
N GLY A 52 -8.77 -2.42 -3.76
CA GLY A 52 -10.17 -2.02 -4.01
C GLY A 52 -11.06 -3.19 -4.45
N ALA A 53 -10.49 -4.26 -4.99
CA ALA A 53 -11.22 -5.50 -5.27
C ALA A 53 -11.84 -6.13 -4.01
N GLU A 54 -11.26 -5.92 -2.82
CA GLU A 54 -11.72 -6.54 -1.57
C GLU A 54 -13.05 -5.97 -1.05
N ILE A 55 -13.44 -4.78 -1.51
CA ILE A 55 -14.71 -4.13 -1.17
C ILE A 55 -15.77 -4.30 -2.27
N GLY A 56 -15.46 -5.13 -3.29
CA GLY A 56 -16.33 -5.38 -4.43
C GLY A 56 -16.40 -4.24 -5.45
N ALA A 57 -15.45 -3.30 -5.42
CA ALA A 57 -15.41 -2.21 -6.40
C ALA A 57 -15.19 -2.75 -7.82
N THR A 58 -15.86 -2.14 -8.81
CA THR A 58 -15.67 -2.46 -10.24
C THR A 58 -14.22 -2.19 -10.65
N THR A 59 -13.68 -1.06 -10.20
CA THR A 59 -12.24 -0.74 -10.25
C THR A 59 -11.96 0.40 -9.27
N SER A 60 -10.70 0.81 -9.19
CA SER A 60 -10.24 1.92 -8.38
C SER A 60 -9.26 2.78 -9.16
N VAL A 61 -9.35 4.10 -9.02
CA VAL A 61 -8.53 5.03 -9.81
C VAL A 61 -8.10 6.24 -8.99
N LEU A 62 -6.90 6.75 -9.30
CA LEU A 62 -6.38 8.01 -8.81
C LEU A 62 -6.07 8.92 -10.01
N PRO A 63 -6.23 10.24 -9.86
CA PRO A 63 -5.92 11.19 -10.91
C PRO A 63 -4.43 11.19 -11.28
N TYR A 64 -4.14 11.48 -12.54
CA TYR A 64 -2.77 11.65 -12.99
C TYR A 64 -2.08 12.78 -12.22
N ASN A 65 -0.85 12.54 -11.77
CA ASN A 65 -0.09 13.50 -10.97
C ASN A 65 1.42 13.32 -11.13
N LYS A 66 2.18 14.21 -10.49
CA LYS A 66 3.66 14.20 -10.51
C LYS A 66 4.31 12.90 -10.05
N ARG A 67 3.64 12.10 -9.19
CA ARG A 67 4.16 10.82 -8.70
C ARG A 67 4.07 9.76 -9.78
N MET A 68 2.95 9.74 -10.52
CA MET A 68 2.80 8.89 -11.70
C MET A 68 3.79 9.30 -12.80
N ARG A 69 3.94 10.61 -13.04
CA ARG A 69 4.95 11.15 -13.95
C ARG A 69 6.36 10.67 -13.60
N ALA A 70 6.77 10.81 -12.33
CA ALA A 70 8.08 10.37 -11.87
C ALA A 70 8.30 8.86 -12.10
N GLN A 71 7.26 8.04 -11.90
CA GLN A 71 7.32 6.60 -12.16
C GLN A 71 7.44 6.27 -13.66
N LEU A 72 6.72 6.98 -14.53
CA LEU A 72 6.84 6.85 -15.99
C LEU A 72 8.28 7.13 -16.42
N VAL A 73 8.85 8.23 -15.97
CA VAL A 73 10.25 8.59 -16.26
C VAL A 73 11.23 7.54 -15.72
N ALA A 74 11.09 7.11 -14.47
CA ALA A 74 11.95 6.09 -13.85
C ALA A 74 11.88 4.73 -14.58
N SER A 75 10.76 4.44 -15.21
CA SER A 75 10.54 3.23 -16.03
C SER A 75 10.80 3.43 -17.52
N LYS A 76 11.53 4.50 -17.89
CA LYS A 76 11.95 4.83 -19.26
C LYS A 76 10.79 5.03 -20.24
N ARG A 77 9.73 5.71 -19.79
CA ARG A 77 8.53 6.06 -20.57
C ARG A 77 8.28 7.57 -20.52
N LEU A 78 9.31 8.36 -20.81
CA LEU A 78 9.25 9.81 -20.73
C LEU A 78 8.22 10.38 -21.72
N GLU A 79 8.18 9.83 -22.92
CA GLU A 79 7.26 10.23 -23.98
C GLU A 79 5.79 10.09 -23.58
N ILE A 80 5.45 9.09 -22.76
CA ILE A 80 4.10 8.91 -22.21
C ILE A 80 3.81 9.96 -21.15
N ALA A 81 4.79 10.28 -20.30
CA ALA A 81 4.64 11.33 -19.29
C ALA A 81 4.44 12.71 -19.92
N GLU A 82 5.23 13.05 -20.94
CA GLU A 82 5.11 14.33 -21.66
C GLU A 82 3.74 14.45 -22.35
N LEU A 83 3.29 13.38 -23.03
CA LEU A 83 1.96 13.35 -23.62
C LEU A 83 0.85 13.47 -22.56
N ALA A 84 0.98 12.77 -21.43
CA ALA A 84 0.01 12.86 -20.34
C ALA A 84 -0.01 14.26 -19.70
N ASP A 85 1.12 14.96 -19.65
CA ASP A 85 1.20 16.34 -19.18
C ASP A 85 0.42 17.30 -20.12
N GLU A 86 0.46 17.08 -21.44
CA GLU A 86 -0.32 17.85 -22.42
C GLU A 86 -1.83 17.65 -22.30
N TYR A 87 -2.27 16.47 -21.88
CA TYR A 87 -3.68 16.09 -21.72
C TYR A 87 -4.11 16.01 -20.24
N HIS A 88 -3.43 16.75 -19.35
CA HIS A 88 -3.66 16.66 -17.90
C HIS A 88 -5.14 16.82 -17.52
N ASP A 89 -5.83 17.79 -18.11
CA ASP A 89 -7.25 18.07 -17.83
C ASP A 89 -8.18 16.89 -18.15
N LEU A 90 -7.79 16.00 -19.07
CA LEU A 90 -8.55 14.77 -19.39
C LEU A 90 -8.24 13.61 -18.45
N LEU A 91 -7.18 13.72 -17.65
CA LEU A 91 -6.66 12.68 -16.75
C LEU A 91 -6.88 13.00 -15.28
N THR A 92 -7.67 14.05 -15.00
CA THR A 92 -8.08 14.49 -13.68
C THR A 92 -9.59 14.74 -13.66
N PRO A 93 -10.27 14.57 -12.51
CA PRO A 93 -11.69 14.86 -12.42
C PRO A 93 -11.98 16.35 -12.57
N ASP A 94 -13.12 16.66 -13.19
CA ASP A 94 -13.63 18.03 -13.31
C ASP A 94 -13.89 18.65 -11.93
N GLU A 95 -13.69 19.97 -11.83
CA GLU A 95 -14.04 20.70 -10.61
C GLU A 95 -15.56 20.60 -10.34
N GLY A 96 -15.92 20.20 -9.11
CA GLY A 96 -17.31 20.07 -8.69
C GLY A 96 -18.03 18.83 -9.25
N CYS A 97 -17.30 17.86 -9.80
CA CYS A 97 -17.88 16.57 -10.16
C CYS A 97 -18.60 15.92 -8.96
N LYS A 98 -19.71 15.23 -9.23
CA LYS A 98 -20.54 14.64 -8.17
C LYS A 98 -20.19 13.18 -7.98
N TYR A 99 -19.99 12.78 -6.73
CA TYR A 99 -19.87 11.38 -6.33
C TYR A 99 -21.15 10.96 -5.61
N ASP A 100 -21.66 9.77 -5.90
CA ASP A 100 -22.85 9.21 -5.22
C ASP A 100 -22.62 9.03 -3.71
N LYS A 101 -21.36 8.76 -3.33
CA LYS A 101 -20.91 8.61 -1.94
C LYS A 101 -19.54 9.25 -1.80
N VAL A 102 -19.36 9.97 -0.69
CA VAL A 102 -18.07 10.56 -0.32
C VAL A 102 -17.69 10.06 1.07
N SER A 103 -16.44 9.66 1.24
CA SER A 103 -15.87 9.28 2.53
C SER A 103 -14.51 9.97 2.66
N GLU A 104 -14.27 10.59 3.81
CA GLU A 104 -13.06 11.35 4.05
C GLU A 104 -12.12 10.56 4.97
N ILE A 105 -10.82 10.54 4.62
CA ILE A 105 -9.77 9.92 5.41
C ILE A 105 -8.67 10.93 5.66
N ASN A 106 -8.45 11.30 6.93
CA ASN A 106 -7.32 12.11 7.32
C ASN A 106 -6.04 11.26 7.41
N LEU A 107 -5.15 11.42 6.43
CA LEU A 107 -3.87 10.70 6.39
C LEU A 107 -2.92 11.03 7.57
N ASP A 108 -3.06 12.18 8.22
CA ASP A 108 -2.22 12.56 9.36
C ASP A 108 -2.56 11.75 10.62
N GLU A 109 -3.82 11.35 10.74
CA GLU A 109 -4.34 10.57 11.86
C GLU A 109 -4.26 9.06 11.63
N LEU A 110 -4.11 8.64 10.37
CA LEU A 110 -4.04 7.23 10.00
C LEU A 110 -2.83 6.56 10.65
N LYS A 111 -3.08 5.43 11.33
CA LYS A 111 -2.08 4.59 11.97
C LYS A 111 -1.98 3.22 11.28
N PRO A 112 -0.90 2.47 11.50
CA PRO A 112 -0.77 1.15 10.92
C PRO A 112 -1.90 0.20 11.33
N LEU A 113 -2.45 -0.50 10.35
CA LEU A 113 -3.57 -1.42 10.49
C LEU A 113 -3.15 -2.84 10.07
N VAL A 114 -3.82 -3.83 10.64
CA VAL A 114 -3.72 -5.25 10.25
C VAL A 114 -5.13 -5.81 10.10
N LYS A 115 -5.38 -6.51 9.00
CA LYS A 115 -6.65 -7.20 8.77
C LYS A 115 -6.59 -8.68 9.12
N GLY A 116 -7.75 -9.27 9.42
CA GLY A 116 -7.92 -10.70 9.63
C GLY A 116 -8.41 -11.04 11.04
N PRO A 117 -8.38 -12.33 11.44
CA PRO A 117 -7.69 -13.42 10.75
C PRO A 117 -8.45 -14.06 9.57
N PHE A 118 -9.78 -13.93 9.50
CA PHE A 118 -10.60 -14.66 8.49
C PHE A 118 -11.39 -13.77 7.54
N SER A 119 -11.44 -12.45 7.77
CA SER A 119 -12.16 -11.52 6.91
C SER A 119 -11.29 -10.31 6.58
N PRO A 120 -11.28 -9.82 5.33
CA PRO A 120 -10.47 -8.67 4.95
C PRO A 120 -11.00 -7.32 5.49
N ASP A 121 -12.28 -7.24 5.86
CA ASP A 121 -12.89 -6.05 6.46
C ASP A 121 -12.71 -5.93 7.98
N LEU A 122 -12.21 -6.98 8.63
CA LEU A 122 -11.88 -6.96 10.05
C LEU A 122 -10.50 -6.31 10.25
N ALA A 123 -10.47 -4.99 10.35
CA ALA A 123 -9.27 -4.21 10.58
C ALA A 123 -9.03 -3.96 12.08
N HIS A 124 -7.77 -4.11 12.50
CA HIS A 124 -7.30 -3.81 13.84
C HIS A 124 -6.16 -2.80 13.79
N SER A 125 -6.10 -1.90 14.78
CA SER A 125 -4.87 -1.16 15.04
C SER A 125 -3.75 -2.14 15.39
N ILE A 126 -2.55 -1.94 14.84
CA ILE A 126 -1.40 -2.78 15.16
C ILE A 126 -1.13 -2.81 16.68
N SER A 127 -1.39 -1.69 17.37
CA SER A 127 -1.19 -1.55 18.82
C SER A 127 -2.15 -2.40 19.65
N GLU A 128 -3.32 -2.74 19.09
CA GLU A 128 -4.38 -3.48 19.77
C GLU A 128 -4.38 -4.97 19.40
N LEU A 129 -3.70 -5.35 18.32
CA LEU A 129 -3.70 -6.71 17.79
C LEU A 129 -3.34 -7.77 18.83
N GLY A 130 -2.33 -7.51 19.68
CA GLY A 130 -1.92 -8.45 20.72
C GLY A 130 -2.96 -8.65 21.82
N ALA A 131 -3.69 -7.60 22.19
CA ALA A 131 -4.79 -7.69 23.17
C ALA A 131 -6.01 -8.40 22.55
N ASN A 132 -6.34 -8.06 21.30
CA ASN A 132 -7.42 -8.69 20.54
C ASN A 132 -7.17 -10.20 20.40
N ALA A 133 -5.96 -10.60 19.98
CA ALA A 133 -5.58 -11.99 19.84
C ALA A 133 -5.70 -12.79 21.15
N LYS A 134 -5.33 -12.21 22.30
CA LYS A 134 -5.52 -12.86 23.61
C LYS A 134 -6.99 -13.05 23.95
N LYS A 135 -7.82 -12.03 23.71
CA LYS A 135 -9.26 -12.06 24.01
C LYS A 135 -10.01 -13.09 23.18
N THR A 136 -9.60 -13.28 21.92
CA THR A 136 -10.25 -14.18 20.96
C THR A 136 -9.54 -15.52 20.80
N ALA A 137 -8.51 -15.78 21.62
CA ALA A 137 -7.67 -16.98 21.57
C ALA A 137 -7.02 -17.24 20.19
N TRP A 138 -6.65 -16.18 19.46
CA TRP A 138 -5.83 -16.31 18.26
C TRP A 138 -4.38 -16.66 18.64
N PRO A 139 -3.69 -17.50 17.83
CA PRO A 139 -2.29 -17.80 18.06
C PRO A 139 -1.44 -16.52 18.10
N LEU A 140 -0.71 -16.33 19.20
CA LEU A 140 0.22 -15.19 19.36
C LEU A 140 1.56 -15.41 18.67
N GLU A 141 1.92 -16.68 18.44
CA GLU A 141 3.14 -17.03 17.74
C GLU A 141 2.97 -16.78 16.24
N VAL A 142 3.72 -15.82 15.71
CA VAL A 142 3.86 -15.65 14.26
C VAL A 142 4.80 -16.73 13.75
N LYS A 143 4.26 -17.76 13.09
CA LYS A 143 5.07 -18.86 12.53
C LYS A 143 5.84 -18.43 11.28
N VAL A 144 5.18 -17.66 10.42
CA VAL A 144 5.72 -17.22 9.13
C VAL A 144 5.37 -15.76 8.90
N GLY A 145 6.36 -14.94 8.57
CA GLY A 145 6.18 -13.61 7.98
C GLY A 145 6.42 -13.69 6.48
N PHE A 146 5.49 -13.15 5.69
CA PHE A 146 5.58 -13.13 4.24
C PHE A 146 5.41 -11.69 3.74
N ILE A 147 6.38 -11.18 2.99
CA ILE A 147 6.30 -9.88 2.31
C ILE A 147 6.45 -10.06 0.81
N GLY A 148 5.87 -9.13 0.03
CA GLY A 148 5.89 -9.20 -1.42
C GLY A 148 4.52 -9.51 -2.01
N SER A 149 4.47 -10.47 -2.95
CA SER A 149 3.32 -10.78 -3.83
C SER A 149 3.01 -9.67 -4.83
N CYS A 150 1.82 -9.63 -5.43
CA CYS A 150 1.41 -8.55 -6.33
C CYS A 150 1.10 -7.23 -5.62
N THR A 151 0.71 -7.26 -4.34
CA THR A 151 0.19 -6.06 -3.63
C THR A 151 1.28 -5.16 -3.05
N ASN A 152 2.33 -5.76 -2.45
CA ASN A 152 3.35 -5.03 -1.66
C ASN A 152 4.77 -5.52 -2.01
N SER A 153 5.13 -5.47 -3.29
CA SER A 153 6.43 -5.92 -3.78
C SER A 153 7.16 -4.91 -4.64
N SER A 154 6.78 -3.64 -4.55
CA SER A 154 7.50 -2.58 -5.23
C SER A 154 8.89 -2.37 -4.63
N TYR A 155 9.74 -1.61 -5.33
CA TYR A 155 11.02 -1.19 -4.77
C TYR A 155 10.85 -0.41 -3.45
N ASP A 156 9.79 0.41 -3.34
CA ASP A 156 9.48 1.16 -2.11
C ASP A 156 9.17 0.20 -0.94
N ASP A 157 8.39 -0.85 -1.20
CA ASP A 157 8.04 -1.86 -0.19
C ASP A 157 9.30 -2.60 0.31
N MET A 158 10.14 -3.03 -0.63
CA MET A 158 11.39 -3.74 -0.33
C MET A 158 12.38 -2.83 0.41
N SER A 159 12.44 -1.55 0.04
CA SER A 159 13.27 -0.54 0.72
C SER A 159 12.83 -0.35 2.17
N ARG A 160 11.52 -0.24 2.44
CA ARG A 160 10.98 -0.12 3.80
C ARG A 160 11.28 -1.36 4.63
N ALA A 161 11.06 -2.55 4.06
CA ALA A 161 11.35 -3.82 4.73
C ALA A 161 12.85 -3.97 5.05
N ALA A 162 13.72 -3.69 4.07
CA ALA A 162 15.16 -3.77 4.24
C ALA A 162 15.68 -2.75 5.27
N SER A 163 15.13 -1.55 5.32
CA SER A 163 15.48 -0.54 6.34
C SER A 163 15.23 -1.05 7.76
N LEU A 164 14.12 -1.76 7.99
CA LEU A 164 13.79 -2.35 9.29
C LEU A 164 14.65 -3.57 9.61
N ALA A 165 14.84 -4.45 8.64
CA ALA A 165 15.71 -5.62 8.80
C ALA A 165 17.15 -5.18 9.13
N LYS A 166 17.66 -4.14 8.46
CA LYS A 166 18.98 -3.57 8.75
C LYS A 166 19.10 -3.11 10.20
N GLN A 167 18.11 -2.36 10.71
CA GLN A 167 18.12 -1.90 12.11
C GLN A 167 18.14 -3.08 13.09
N ALA A 168 17.42 -4.17 12.80
CA ALA A 168 17.46 -5.38 13.62
C ALA A 168 18.85 -6.04 13.59
N LEU A 169 19.45 -6.18 12.40
CA LEU A 169 20.77 -6.76 12.22
C LEU A 169 21.88 -5.93 12.88
N ASP A 170 21.78 -4.61 12.84
CA ASP A 170 22.71 -3.70 13.54
C ASP A 170 22.71 -3.94 15.06
N HIS A 171 21.66 -4.56 15.60
CA HIS A 171 21.55 -4.99 17.00
C HIS A 171 21.73 -6.50 17.20
N GLY A 172 22.20 -7.23 16.19
CA GLY A 172 22.39 -8.68 16.24
C GLY A 172 21.08 -9.49 16.30
N ILE A 173 19.95 -8.88 15.95
CA ILE A 173 18.63 -9.51 15.97
C ILE A 173 18.35 -10.11 14.58
N LYS A 174 17.93 -11.37 14.57
CA LYS A 174 17.43 -12.08 13.38
C LYS A 174 15.93 -12.31 13.48
N ALA A 175 15.31 -12.64 12.35
CA ALA A 175 13.91 -13.04 12.31
C ALA A 175 13.67 -14.25 13.24
N LYS A 176 12.71 -14.13 14.17
CA LYS A 176 12.27 -15.25 15.03
C LYS A 176 11.35 -16.22 14.30
N SER A 177 10.62 -15.70 13.32
CA SER A 177 9.68 -16.45 12.48
C SER A 177 10.35 -16.84 11.17
N LYS A 178 9.84 -17.86 10.49
CA LYS A 178 10.23 -18.11 9.10
C LYS A 178 9.88 -16.87 8.27
N PHE A 179 10.84 -16.31 7.55
CA PHE A 179 10.62 -15.10 6.77
C PHE A 179 10.77 -15.39 5.28
N ILE A 180 9.79 -14.96 4.49
CA ILE A 180 9.74 -15.19 3.04
C ILE A 180 9.53 -13.86 2.34
N VAL A 181 10.32 -13.62 1.30
CA VAL A 181 10.26 -12.42 0.47
C VAL A 181 10.00 -12.83 -0.97
N SER A 182 8.96 -12.27 -1.59
CA SER A 182 8.58 -12.56 -2.98
C SER A 182 8.47 -11.29 -3.82
N PRO A 183 9.52 -10.93 -4.59
CA PRO A 183 9.46 -9.79 -5.52
C PRO A 183 8.39 -10.01 -6.60
N GLY A 184 7.64 -8.97 -6.96
CA GLY A 184 6.50 -9.09 -7.89
C GLY A 184 6.89 -9.17 -9.36
N ALA A 185 8.14 -8.87 -9.70
CA ALA A 185 8.67 -8.95 -11.05
C ALA A 185 10.19 -9.21 -11.03
N GLU A 186 10.69 -9.84 -12.09
CA GLU A 186 12.13 -10.11 -12.26
C GLU A 186 12.94 -8.81 -12.26
N GLN A 187 12.41 -7.75 -12.85
CA GLN A 187 13.03 -6.42 -12.82
C GLN A 187 13.20 -5.92 -11.38
N ILE A 188 12.19 -6.08 -10.52
CA ILE A 188 12.29 -5.69 -9.11
C ILE A 188 13.32 -6.58 -8.42
N ARG A 189 13.25 -7.91 -8.59
CA ARG A 189 14.21 -8.86 -8.03
C ARG A 189 15.66 -8.47 -8.37
N ALA A 190 15.94 -8.19 -9.64
CA ALA A 190 17.27 -7.79 -10.10
C ALA A 190 17.71 -6.44 -9.50
N THR A 191 16.79 -5.49 -9.38
CA THR A 191 17.07 -4.15 -8.84
C THR A 191 17.39 -4.21 -7.35
N ILE A 192 16.60 -4.93 -6.55
CA ILE A 192 16.82 -5.06 -5.10
C ILE A 192 18.05 -5.92 -4.78
N GLU A 193 18.44 -6.83 -5.68
CA GLU A 193 19.69 -7.58 -5.59
C GLU A 193 20.89 -6.66 -5.77
N ARG A 194 20.89 -5.88 -6.87
CA ARG A 194 21.94 -4.91 -7.19
C ARG A 194 22.13 -3.89 -6.08
N ASP A 195 21.04 -3.41 -5.49
CA ASP A 195 21.07 -2.37 -4.46
C ASP A 195 21.28 -2.92 -3.03
N GLY A 196 21.52 -4.23 -2.89
CA GLY A 196 21.86 -4.88 -1.61
C GLY A 196 20.69 -5.10 -0.65
N GLN A 197 19.47 -4.66 -1.01
CA GLN A 197 18.27 -4.87 -0.19
C GLN A 197 17.97 -6.37 -0.01
N ALA A 198 18.11 -7.17 -1.06
CA ALA A 198 17.91 -8.61 -1.00
C ALA A 198 18.86 -9.28 0.00
N GLN A 199 20.11 -8.81 0.09
CA GLN A 199 21.09 -9.38 1.01
C GLN A 199 20.74 -9.10 2.47
N ILE A 200 20.24 -7.89 2.76
CA ILE A 200 19.74 -7.52 4.09
C ILE A 200 18.53 -8.38 4.49
N LEU A 201 17.67 -8.73 3.54
CA LEU A 201 16.45 -9.50 3.81
C LEU A 201 16.66 -11.02 3.93
N ARG A 202 17.87 -11.54 3.64
CA ARG A 202 18.21 -12.97 3.73
C ARG A 202 18.68 -13.43 5.11
N THR A 203 19.10 -12.50 5.96
CA THR A 203 19.81 -12.75 7.24
C THR A 203 18.90 -12.84 8.44
#